data_AF-A0A1S3DPR6-F1
#
_entry.id   AF-A0A1S3DPR6-F1
#
_cell.length_a   1.000
_cell.length_b   1.000
_cell.length_c   1.000
_cell.angle_alpha   90.00
_cell.angle_beta   90.00
_cell.angle_gamma   90.00
#
_symmetry.space_group_name_H-M   'P 1'
#
loop_
_entity.id
_entity.type
_entity.pdbx_description
1 polymer ?
#
loop_
_entity_poly.entity_id
_entity_poly.type
_entity_poly.pdbx_seq_one_letter_code
_entity_poly.pdbx_strand_id
1 'polypeptide(L)'
;AFYKRAQILVADLHFCVNSTSVEDSSELNPRLASCIFHDIHELTMFADYRVPQVLKYFGILEYSETLMKALNQTEFKDPDSTFESELRGNSIEAVERIVATMRQLNGATEQSKSINAVSVDVFLTL
;
A
#
# COMPACT_ATOMS: atom_id res chain seq x y z
N ALA A 1 2.95 -6.63 14.20
CA ALA A 1 3.71 -5.42 13.83
C ALA A 1 3.27 -4.22 14.68
N PHE A 2 4.19 -3.59 15.41
CA PHE A 2 3.92 -2.49 16.36
C PHE A 2 3.34 -1.23 15.69
N TYR A 3 3.73 -0.93 14.44
CA TYR A 3 3.35 0.32 13.75
C TYR A 3 2.13 0.24 12.83
N LYS A 4 1.51 -0.95 12.66
CA LYS A 4 0.43 -1.13 11.66
C LYS A 4 -0.74 -0.15 11.85
N ARG A 5 -1.15 0.08 13.10
CA ARG A 5 -2.25 1.02 13.40
C ARG A 5 -1.88 2.48 13.14
N ALA A 6 -0.62 2.86 13.39
CA ALA A 6 -0.14 4.20 13.10
C ALA A 6 -0.09 4.45 11.58
N GLN A 7 0.38 3.46 10.81
CA GLN A 7 0.40 3.49 9.35
C GLN A 7 -1.01 3.65 8.75
N ILE A 8 -1.99 2.85 9.21
CA ILE A 8 -3.39 2.96 8.79
C ILE A 8 -3.95 4.34 9.12
N LEU A 9 -3.72 4.84 10.35
CA LEU A 9 -4.18 6.17 10.76
C LEU A 9 -3.63 7.28 9.85
N VAL A 10 -2.33 7.23 9.51
CA VAL A 10 -1.71 8.21 8.61
C VAL A 10 -2.34 8.14 7.22
N ALA A 11 -2.57 6.93 6.68
CA ALA A 11 -3.24 6.76 5.39
C ALA A 11 -4.67 7.31 5.42
N ASP A 12 -5.46 6.97 6.44
CA ASP A 12 -6.83 7.45 6.60
C ASP A 12 -6.89 8.98 6.67
N LEU A 13 -6.02 9.60 7.49
CA LEU A 13 -5.92 11.06 7.59
C LEU A 13 -5.53 11.71 6.25
N HIS A 14 -4.53 11.15 5.57
CA HIS A 14 -4.08 11.62 4.28
C HIS A 14 -5.20 11.60 3.23
N PHE A 15 -5.97 10.51 3.15
CA PHE A 15 -7.10 10.43 2.20
C PHE A 15 -8.27 11.32 2.59
N CYS A 16 -8.60 11.44 3.88
CA CYS A 16 -9.64 12.37 4.32
C CYS A 16 -9.32 13.81 3.92
N VAL A 17 -8.07 14.25 4.11
CA VAL A 17 -7.65 15.63 3.79
C VAL A 17 -7.50 15.87 2.29
N ASN A 18 -6.96 14.91 1.53
CA ASN A 18 -6.78 15.06 0.08
C ASN A 18 -8.05 14.77 -0.76
N SER A 19 -9.09 14.20 -0.17
CA SER A 19 -10.41 14.04 -0.80
C SER A 19 -11.21 15.35 -0.84
N THR A 20 -10.91 16.28 0.07
CA THR A 20 -11.38 17.65 -0.01
C THR A 20 -10.51 18.38 -1.01
N SER A 21 -11.04 18.62 -2.22
CA SER A 21 -10.48 19.47 -3.27
C SER A 21 -10.41 20.93 -2.79
N VAL A 22 -9.54 21.18 -1.82
CA VAL A 22 -9.25 22.50 -1.27
C VAL A 22 -7.97 22.93 -1.97
N GLU A 23 -8.12 23.36 -3.23
CA GLU A 23 -7.06 23.98 -4.00
C GLU A 23 -6.55 25.25 -3.30
N ASP A 24 -7.38 25.84 -2.43
CA ASP A 24 -7.04 26.94 -1.54
C ASP A 24 -6.91 26.48 -0.09
N SER A 25 -5.69 26.17 0.33
CA SER A 25 -5.29 25.88 1.73
C SER A 25 -5.84 26.86 2.81
N SER A 26 -6.45 27.99 2.42
CA SER A 26 -7.18 28.92 3.29
C SER A 26 -8.54 28.42 3.79
N GLU A 27 -9.20 27.46 3.13
CA GLU A 27 -10.49 26.90 3.57
C GLU A 27 -10.36 25.60 4.37
N LEU A 28 -9.15 25.04 4.47
CA LEU A 28 -8.93 23.83 5.24
C LEU A 28 -9.14 24.13 6.73
N ASN A 29 -9.93 23.29 7.41
CA ASN A 29 -10.08 23.36 8.86
C ASN A 29 -8.69 23.41 9.51
N PRO A 30 -8.33 24.44 10.28
CA PRO A 30 -6.98 24.60 10.82
C PRO A 30 -6.55 23.45 11.73
N ARG A 31 -7.49 22.63 12.23
CA ARG A 31 -7.20 21.39 12.97
C ARG A 31 -6.73 20.24 12.09
N LEU A 32 -6.99 20.29 10.78
CA LEU A 32 -6.58 19.29 9.79
C LEU A 32 -5.30 19.67 9.06
N ALA A 33 -4.81 20.91 9.22
CA ALA A 33 -3.55 21.36 8.61
C ALA A 33 -2.35 20.48 9.04
N SER A 34 -2.36 19.96 10.26
CA SER A 34 -1.32 19.03 10.75
C SER A 34 -1.38 17.63 10.12
N CYS A 35 -2.40 17.35 9.31
CA CYS A 35 -2.59 16.08 8.62
C CYS A 35 -2.25 16.19 7.11
N ILE A 36 -1.67 17.31 6.67
CA ILE A 36 -1.10 17.44 5.33
C ILE A 36 0.31 16.84 5.35
N PHE A 37 0.49 15.74 4.63
CA PHE A 37 1.77 15.05 4.52
C PHE A 37 2.38 15.32 3.14
N HIS A 38 3.51 16.02 3.08
CA HIS A 38 4.23 16.30 1.83
C HIS A 38 5.13 15.15 1.39
N ASP A 39 5.45 14.25 2.33
CA ASP A 39 6.38 13.13 2.26
C ASP A 39 5.68 11.77 2.26
N ILE A 40 4.35 11.72 2.15
CA ILE A 40 3.56 10.47 2.12
C ILE A 40 4.05 9.47 1.06
N HIS A 41 4.65 9.99 -0.01
CA HIS A 41 5.19 9.20 -1.11
C HIS A 41 6.46 8.43 -0.75
N GLU A 42 7.08 8.72 0.40
CA GLU A 42 8.20 7.96 0.97
C GLU A 42 7.74 6.68 1.68
N LEU A 43 6.43 6.57 1.99
CA LEU A 43 5.87 5.37 2.57
C LEU A 43 5.62 4.30 1.49
N THR A 44 6.10 3.09 1.77
CA THR A 44 5.72 1.87 1.05
C THR A 44 4.33 1.37 1.47
N MET A 45 3.77 0.44 0.69
CA MET A 45 2.57 -0.31 1.06
C MET A 45 2.67 -0.99 2.43
N PHE A 46 1.54 -1.21 3.09
CA PHE A 46 1.49 -1.85 4.39
C PHE A 46 1.44 -3.36 4.18
N ALA A 47 2.60 -4.02 4.29
CA ALA A 47 2.75 -5.46 4.03
C ALA A 47 1.96 -6.35 5.00
N ASP A 48 0.66 -6.47 4.74
CA ASP A 48 -0.24 -7.38 5.42
C ASP A 48 -0.50 -8.65 4.60
N TYR A 49 -1.31 -9.56 5.15
CA TYR A 49 -1.59 -10.86 4.50
C TYR A 49 -2.68 -10.77 3.43
N ARG A 50 -3.41 -9.65 3.31
CA ARG A 50 -4.49 -9.47 2.34
C ARG A 50 -3.93 -9.08 0.98
N VAL A 51 -2.98 -8.16 0.95
CA VAL A 51 -2.38 -7.69 -0.31
C VAL A 51 -1.77 -8.82 -1.14
N PRO A 52 -0.94 -9.74 -0.59
CA PRO A 52 -0.44 -10.88 -1.36
C PRO A 52 -1.56 -11.72 -2.01
N GLN A 53 -2.66 -11.96 -1.28
CA GLN A 53 -3.81 -12.73 -1.80
C GLN A 53 -4.46 -12.04 -2.99
N VAL A 54 -4.64 -10.72 -2.91
CA VAL A 54 -5.24 -9.92 -3.98
C VAL A 54 -4.30 -9.83 -5.19
N LEU A 55 -3.00 -9.62 -4.97
CA LEU A 55 -2.00 -9.64 -6.04
C LEU A 55 -1.92 -11.00 -6.74
N LYS A 56 -2.05 -12.11 -5.99
CA LYS A 56 -2.16 -13.46 -6.57
C LYS A 56 -3.43 -13.62 -7.40
N TYR A 57 -4.56 -13.10 -6.92
CA TYR A 57 -5.84 -13.15 -7.65
C TYR A 57 -5.76 -12.41 -8.99
N PHE A 58 -5.13 -11.24 -9.02
CA PHE A 58 -4.90 -10.48 -10.26
C PHE A 58 -3.81 -11.07 -11.17
N GLY A 59 -3.15 -12.16 -10.75
CA GLY A 59 -2.07 -12.78 -11.52
C GLY A 59 -0.75 -11.98 -11.49
N ILE A 60 -0.61 -11.03 -10.57
CA ILE A 60 0.61 -10.22 -10.39
C ILE A 60 1.67 -11.02 -9.63
N LEU A 61 1.25 -11.79 -8.62
CA LEU A 61 2.13 -12.73 -7.92
C LEU A 61 1.86 -14.17 -8.35
N GLU A 62 2.93 -14.95 -8.45
CA GLU A 62 2.85 -16.39 -8.60
C GLU A 62 3.47 -17.07 -7.38
N TYR A 63 2.81 -18.11 -6.87
CA TYR A 63 3.26 -18.82 -5.68
C TYR A 63 3.90 -20.12 -6.12
N SER A 64 5.07 -20.43 -5.54
CA SER A 64 5.73 -21.70 -5.78
C SER A 64 4.87 -22.87 -5.32
N GLU A 65 5.08 -24.05 -5.91
CA GLU A 65 4.38 -25.27 -5.46
C GLU A 65 4.61 -25.56 -3.98
N THR A 66 5.82 -25.27 -3.48
CA THR A 66 6.18 -25.43 -2.07
C THR A 66 5.34 -24.53 -1.17
N LEU A 67 5.21 -23.25 -1.52
CA LEU A 67 4.38 -22.30 -0.79
C LEU A 67 2.89 -22.70 -0.85
N MET A 68 2.41 -23.12 -2.01
CA MET A 68 1.03 -23.59 -2.19
C MET A 68 0.72 -24.82 -1.33
N LYS A 69 1.64 -25.79 -1.24
CA LYS A 69 1.49 -26.96 -0.36
C LYS A 69 1.40 -26.54 1.11
N ALA A 70 2.31 -25.67 1.56
CA ALA A 70 2.34 -25.17 2.93
C ALA A 70 1.04 -24.42 3.31
N LEU A 71 0.51 -23.59 2.40
CA LEU A 71 -0.77 -22.89 2.60
C LEU A 71 -1.96 -23.87 2.72
N ASN A 72 -1.99 -24.91 1.87
CA ASN A 72 -3.07 -25.91 1.87
C ASN A 72 -3.06 -26.82 3.11
N GLN A 73 -1.89 -27.02 3.72
CA GLN A 73 -1.74 -27.90 4.89
C GLN A 73 -2.10 -27.21 6.21
N THR A 74 -2.51 -25.93 6.20
CA THR A 74 -2.69 -25.10 7.42
C THR A 74 -1.46 -25.10 8.33
N GLU A 75 -0.27 -25.36 7.78
CA GLU A 75 1.02 -25.28 8.48
C GLU A 75 1.52 -23.84 8.59
N PHE A 76 0.83 -22.89 7.95
CA PHE A 76 1.04 -21.45 8.08
C PHE A 76 0.59 -20.97 9.47
N LYS A 77 1.31 -21.37 10.51
CA LYS A 77 1.00 -21.06 11.91
C LYS A 77 2.08 -20.25 12.60
N ASP A 78 3.29 -20.18 12.02
CA ASP A 78 4.39 -19.47 12.65
C ASP A 78 4.45 -18.03 12.10
N PRO A 79 4.05 -17.03 12.90
CA PRO A 79 4.31 -15.64 12.55
C PRO A 79 5.82 -15.44 12.36
N ASP A 80 6.18 -14.69 11.33
CA ASP A 80 7.57 -14.40 10.93
C ASP A 80 8.31 -15.57 10.24
N SER A 81 7.58 -16.57 9.73
CA SER A 81 8.17 -17.58 8.85
C SER A 81 8.85 -16.96 7.61
N THR A 82 9.83 -17.67 7.03
CA THR A 82 10.49 -17.24 5.78
C THR A 82 9.47 -17.01 4.66
N PHE A 83 8.45 -17.87 4.55
CA PHE A 83 7.38 -17.71 3.57
C PHE A 83 6.57 -16.43 3.78
N GLU A 84 6.27 -16.06 5.03
CA GLU A 84 5.60 -14.80 5.32
C GLU A 84 6.46 -13.60 4.91
N SER A 85 7.75 -13.64 5.26
CA SER A 85 8.71 -12.59 4.90
C SER A 85 8.86 -12.43 3.38
N GLU A 86 8.95 -13.55 2.65
CA GLU A 86 9.00 -13.56 1.19
C GLU A 86 7.71 -13.02 0.56
N LEU A 87 6.54 -13.42 1.06
CA LEU A 87 5.25 -12.92 0.57
C LEU A 87 5.13 -11.41 0.76
N ARG A 88 5.55 -10.89 1.91
CA ARG A 88 5.54 -9.45 2.22
C ARG A 88 6.51 -8.68 1.34
N GLY A 89 7.75 -9.17 1.22
CA GLY A 89 8.78 -8.54 0.38
C GLY A 89 8.37 -8.47 -1.09
N ASN A 90 7.87 -9.59 -1.64
CA ASN A 90 7.37 -9.63 -3.01
C ASN A 90 6.15 -8.74 -3.22
N SER A 91 5.29 -8.59 -2.22
CA SER A 91 4.13 -7.68 -2.31
C SER A 91 4.56 -6.22 -2.36
N ILE A 92 5.53 -5.82 -1.51
CA ILE A 92 6.11 -4.48 -1.53
C ILE A 92 6.69 -4.17 -2.93
N GLU A 93 7.53 -5.05 -3.44
CA GLU A 93 8.14 -4.90 -4.77
C GLU A 93 7.08 -4.82 -5.88
N ALA A 94 6.04 -5.64 -5.82
CA ALA A 94 4.96 -5.61 -6.79
C ALA A 94 4.23 -4.26 -6.77
N VAL A 95 3.92 -3.71 -5.58
CA VAL A 95 3.27 -2.40 -5.47
C VAL A 95 4.18 -1.27 -5.97
N GLU A 96 5.46 -1.28 -5.64
CA GLU A 96 6.41 -0.27 -6.16
C GLU A 96 6.46 -0.29 -7.70
N ARG A 97 6.44 -1.48 -8.31
CA ARG A 97 6.35 -1.61 -9.78
C ARG A 97 5.04 -1.11 -10.36
N ILE A 98 3.91 -1.36 -9.68
CA ILE A 98 2.60 -0.83 -10.07
C ILE A 98 2.65 0.70 -10.06
N VAL A 99 3.14 1.31 -8.99
CA VAL A 99 3.29 2.77 -8.86
C VAL A 99 4.17 3.32 -9.98
N ALA A 100 5.34 2.72 -10.20
CA ALA A 100 6.25 3.14 -11.27
C ALA A 100 5.59 3.06 -12.67
N THR A 101 4.87 1.97 -12.94
CA THR A 101 4.17 1.76 -14.22
C THR A 101 3.04 2.78 -14.40
N MET A 102 2.22 3.02 -13.37
CA MET A 102 1.14 4.01 -13.45
C MET A 102 1.69 5.43 -13.65
N ARG A 103 2.81 5.77 -13.00
CA ARG A 103 3.50 7.06 -13.21
C ARG A 103 4.01 7.21 -14.64
N GLN A 104 4.56 6.14 -15.23
CA GLN A 104 5.00 6.15 -16.63
C GLN A 104 3.82 6.34 -17.60
N LEU A 105 2.71 5.65 -17.37
CA LEU A 105 1.50 5.75 -18.20
C LEU A 105 0.85 7.14 -18.14
N ASN A 106 0.88 7.80 -16.98
CA ASN A 106 0.34 9.16 -16.80
C ASN A 106 1.30 10.28 -17.27
N GLY A 107 2.52 9.94 -17.70
CA GLY A 107 3.55 10.90 -18.09
C GLY A 107 4.03 11.81 -16.94
N ALA A 108 4.73 12.88 -17.28
CA ALA A 108 5.24 13.87 -16.32
C ALA A 108 4.18 14.91 -15.93
N THR A 109 2.97 14.45 -15.58
CA THR A 109 1.88 15.32 -15.09
C THR A 109 1.96 15.48 -13.57
N GLU A 110 1.43 16.57 -13.01
CA GLU A 110 1.35 16.74 -11.54
C GLU A 110 0.51 15.63 -10.87
N GLN A 111 -0.48 15.06 -11.59
CA GLN A 111 -1.23 13.86 -11.17
C GLN A 111 -0.40 12.58 -11.11
N SER A 112 0.74 12.52 -11.80
CA SER A 112 1.68 11.40 -11.69
C SER A 112 2.38 11.40 -10.32
N LYS A 113 2.63 12.58 -9.74
CA LYS A 113 3.26 12.72 -8.43
C LYS A 113 2.34 12.30 -7.27
N SER A 114 1.02 12.37 -7.44
CA SER A 114 0.07 11.96 -6.41
C SER A 114 -0.08 10.43 -6.28
N ILE A 115 0.38 9.65 -7.27
CA ILE A 115 0.36 8.19 -7.19
C ILE A 115 1.46 7.74 -6.24
N ASN A 116 1.11 7.04 -5.17
CA ASN A 116 2.04 6.50 -4.18
C ASN A 116 1.61 5.10 -3.73
N ALA A 117 2.52 4.37 -3.08
CA ALA A 117 2.28 3.00 -2.64
C ALA A 117 1.15 2.88 -1.62
N VAL A 118 0.97 3.88 -0.76
CA VAL A 118 -0.15 3.95 0.21
C VAL A 118 -1.51 3.95 -0.51
N SER A 119 -1.62 4.65 -1.63
CA SER A 119 -2.86 4.71 -2.43
C SER A 119 -3.17 3.38 -3.10
N VAL A 120 -2.15 2.71 -3.62
CA VAL A 120 -2.30 1.37 -4.21
C VAL A 120 -2.66 0.35 -3.13
N ASP A 121 -2.01 0.41 -1.96
CA ASP A 121 -2.28 -0.46 -0.83
C ASP A 121 -3.72 -0.36 -0.32
N VAL A 122 -4.21 0.87 -0.13
CA VAL A 122 -5.60 1.14 0.27
C VAL A 122 -6.57 0.56 -0.78
N PHE A 123 -6.30 0.74 -2.07
CA PHE A 123 -7.11 0.15 -3.14
C PHE A 123 -7.11 -1.39 -3.14
N LEU A 124 -5.97 -2.02 -2.86
CA LEU A 124 -5.86 -3.48 -2.81
C LEU A 124 -6.46 -4.10 -1.54
N THR A 125 -6.71 -3.29 -0.51
CA THR A 125 -7.15 -3.75 0.82
C THR A 125 -8.62 -3.46 1.11
N LEU A 126 -9.20 -2.41 0.52
CA LEU A 126 -10.63 -2.08 0.55
C LEU A 126 -11.48 -3.05 -0.30
#